data_AF-A0A238L5K8-F1
#
_entry.id   AF-A0A238L5K8-F1
#
_cell.length_a   1.000
_cell.length_b   1.000
_cell.length_c   1.000
_cell.angle_alpha   90.00
_cell.angle_beta   90.00
_cell.angle_gamma   90.00
#
_symmetry.space_group_name_H-M   'P 1'
#
loop_
_entity.id
_entity.type
_entity.pdbx_description
1 polymer ?
#
loop_
_entity_poly.entity_id
_entity_poly.type
_entity_poly.pdbx_seq_one_letter_code
_entity_poly.pdbx_strand_id
1 'polypeptide(L)'
;MVSYLGICRPILVGPKTSNALRISQYGDPIIANGLSRELPKAAKRLLGVKLRTHNFRHIAATSIAETDPEHVNIIRDILGHATLDMSQKHYNRAIGL
;
A
#
# COMPACT_ATOMS: atom_id res chain seq x y z
N MET A 1 4.49 -8.23 -12.81
CA MET A 1 5.41 -7.94 -11.67
C MET A 1 6.87 -8.33 -11.99
N VAL A 2 7.31 -8.17 -13.25
CA VAL A 2 8.65 -8.59 -13.71
C VAL A 2 9.66 -7.44 -13.62
N SER A 3 9.20 -6.20 -13.75
CA SER A 3 10.08 -5.03 -13.88
C SER A 3 10.80 -4.63 -12.59
N TYR A 4 10.18 -4.79 -11.41
CA TYR A 4 10.82 -4.38 -10.17
C TYR A 4 11.99 -5.30 -9.78
N LEU A 5 11.75 -6.62 -9.71
CA LEU A 5 12.77 -7.57 -9.29
C LEU A 5 13.90 -7.73 -10.32
N GLY A 6 13.59 -7.64 -11.61
CA GLY A 6 14.58 -7.80 -12.67
C GLY A 6 15.41 -6.55 -12.97
N ILE A 7 14.82 -5.35 -12.84
CA ILE A 7 15.46 -4.10 -13.29
C ILE A 7 15.70 -3.15 -12.13
N CYS A 8 14.63 -2.73 -11.46
CA CYS A 8 14.74 -1.65 -10.46
C CYS A 8 15.51 -2.09 -9.20
N ARG A 9 15.24 -3.28 -8.68
CA ARG A 9 15.82 -3.75 -7.42
C ARG A 9 17.34 -3.94 -7.50
N PRO A 10 17.93 -4.57 -8.54
CA PRO A 10 19.38 -4.64 -8.68
C PRO A 10 20.04 -3.26 -8.75
N ILE A 11 19.43 -2.30 -9.48
CA ILE A 11 19.93 -0.93 -9.57
C ILE A 11 19.91 -0.23 -8.20
N LEU A 12 18.84 -0.38 -7.43
CA LEU A 12 18.70 0.24 -6.12
C LEU A 12 19.66 -0.35 -5.08
N VAL A 13 19.87 -1.68 -5.11
CA VAL A 13 20.81 -2.36 -4.19
C VAL A 13 22.26 -1.99 -4.51
N GLY A 14 22.60 -1.87 -5.79
CA GLY A 14 23.95 -1.55 -6.23
C GLY A 14 24.97 -2.56 -5.71
N PRO A 15 26.11 -2.12 -5.13
CA PRO A 15 27.15 -3.01 -4.64
C PRO A 15 26.84 -3.65 -3.28
N LYS A 16 25.74 -3.25 -2.61
CA LYS A 16 25.37 -3.80 -1.30
C LYS A 16 24.72 -5.18 -1.45
N THR A 17 24.60 -5.89 -0.34
CA THR A 17 23.76 -7.10 -0.25
C THR A 17 22.58 -6.82 0.67
N SER A 18 21.36 -7.16 0.24
CA SER A 18 20.16 -7.02 1.06
C SER A 18 19.13 -8.09 0.74
N ASN A 19 18.56 -8.69 1.80
CA ASN A 19 17.45 -9.64 1.72
C ASN A 19 16.08 -8.94 1.74
N ALA A 20 16.04 -7.62 1.94
CA ALA A 20 14.77 -6.90 1.95
C ALA A 20 14.16 -6.88 0.54
N LEU A 21 12.85 -7.12 0.46
CA LEU A 21 12.15 -7.08 -0.83
C LEU A 21 12.18 -5.68 -1.42
N ARG A 22 11.91 -4.65 -0.60
CA ARG A 22 11.89 -3.25 -1.03
C ARG A 22 13.09 -2.47 -0.51
N ILE A 23 13.77 -1.83 -1.45
CA ILE A 23 15.01 -1.10 -1.25
C ILE A 23 14.78 0.39 -1.53
N SER A 24 15.36 1.24 -0.70
CA SER A 24 15.35 2.69 -0.86
C SER A 24 16.39 3.14 -1.90
N GLN A 25 16.35 4.41 -2.31
CA GLN A 25 17.35 4.98 -3.22
C GLN A 25 18.79 4.97 -2.67
N TYR A 26 18.97 4.68 -1.38
CA TYR A 26 20.28 4.60 -0.72
C TYR A 26 20.84 3.17 -0.65
N GLY A 27 20.13 2.19 -1.22
CA GLY A 27 20.49 0.78 -1.18
C GLY A 27 20.12 0.05 0.11
N ASP A 28 19.48 0.74 1.05
CA ASP A 28 19.05 0.17 2.33
C ASP A 28 17.57 -0.22 2.32
N PRO A 29 17.13 -1.16 3.16
CA PRO A 29 15.71 -1.52 3.30
C PRO A 29 14.83 -0.29 3.55
N ILE A 30 13.69 -0.22 2.86
CA ILE A 30 12.74 0.87 3.13
C ILE A 30 12.10 0.68 4.51
N ILE A 31 12.20 1.70 5.36
CA ILE A 31 11.55 1.72 6.66
C ILE A 31 10.16 2.37 6.59
N ALA A 32 9.29 2.09 7.56
CA ALA A 32 7.91 2.59 7.60
C ALA A 32 7.81 4.12 7.50
N ASN A 33 8.70 4.85 8.17
CA ASN A 33 8.76 6.32 8.10
C ASN A 33 9.19 6.81 6.71
N GLY A 34 10.12 6.10 6.06
CA GLY A 34 10.54 6.40 4.70
C GLY A 34 9.39 6.26 3.72
N LEU A 35 8.67 5.13 3.78
CA LEU A 35 7.50 4.90 2.94
C LEU A 35 6.40 5.94 3.19
N SER A 36 6.10 6.25 4.45
CA SER A 36 5.07 7.23 4.80
C SER A 36 5.39 8.65 4.34
N ARG A 37 6.67 8.97 4.14
CA ARG A 37 7.12 10.25 3.60
C ARG A 37 7.10 10.30 2.08
N GLU A 38 7.44 9.21 1.41
CA GLU A 38 7.52 9.16 -0.06
C GLU A 38 6.17 8.90 -0.73
N LEU A 39 5.29 8.11 -0.11
CA LEU A 39 3.96 7.81 -0.67
C LEU A 39 3.14 9.09 -1.00
N PRO A 40 3.04 10.11 -0.13
CA PRO A 40 2.29 11.31 -0.45
C PRO A 40 2.89 12.11 -1.61
N LYS A 41 4.21 12.07 -1.78
CA LYS A 41 4.91 12.73 -2.90
C LYS A 41 4.64 12.00 -4.20
N ALA A 42 4.73 10.67 -4.19
CA ALA A 42 4.41 9.84 -5.33
C ALA A 42 2.94 10.00 -5.75
N ALA A 43 2.02 9.97 -4.79
CA ALA A 43 0.59 10.19 -5.03
C ALA A 43 0.35 11.59 -5.62
N LYS A 44 0.98 12.64 -5.09
CA LYS A 44 0.83 13.98 -5.63
C LYS A 44 1.34 14.08 -7.08
N ARG A 45 2.47 13.42 -7.38
CA ARG A 45 3.07 13.39 -8.72
C ARG A 45 2.22 12.61 -9.73
N LEU A 46 1.66 11.47 -9.34
CA LEU A 46 0.97 10.56 -10.25
C LEU A 46 -0.54 10.83 -10.35
N LEU A 47 -1.17 11.28 -9.25
CA LEU A 47 -2.62 11.41 -9.12
C LEU A 47 -3.07 12.86 -8.86
N GLY A 48 -2.14 13.80 -8.74
CA GLY A 48 -2.45 15.21 -8.43
C GLY A 48 -2.91 15.46 -6.99
N VAL A 49 -3.04 14.42 -6.16
CA VAL A 49 -3.53 14.52 -4.76
C VAL A 49 -2.53 13.95 -3.76
N LYS A 50 -2.40 14.60 -2.60
CA LYS A 50 -1.49 14.15 -1.54
C LYS A 50 -2.21 13.08 -0.69
N LEU A 51 -1.80 11.82 -0.82
CA LEU A 51 -2.37 10.71 -0.05
C LEU A 51 -1.41 10.23 1.03
N ARG A 52 -1.85 10.26 2.29
CA ARG A 52 -1.14 9.65 3.42
C ARG A 52 -1.39 8.13 3.45
N THR A 53 -0.48 7.38 4.08
CA THR A 53 -0.55 5.91 4.18
C THR A 53 -1.88 5.40 4.74
N HIS A 54 -2.42 6.04 5.78
CA HIS A 54 -3.72 5.66 6.35
C HIS A 54 -4.87 5.84 5.35
N ASN A 55 -4.95 7.00 4.70
CA ASN A 55 -5.98 7.27 3.69
C ASN A 55 -5.86 6.30 2.52
N PHE A 56 -4.63 5.99 2.09
CA PHE A 56 -4.38 5.04 1.02
C PHE A 56 -4.91 3.64 1.39
N ARG A 57 -4.69 3.18 2.63
CA ARG A 57 -5.23 1.89 3.12
C ARG A 57 -6.76 1.88 3.15
N HIS A 58 -7.38 2.95 3.64
CA HIS A 58 -8.84 3.04 3.64
C HIS A 58 -9.41 3.02 2.21
N ILE A 59 -8.84 3.80 1.28
CA ILE A 59 -9.26 3.82 -0.12
C ILE A 59 -9.12 2.43 -0.74
N ALA A 60 -7.96 1.76 -0.56
CA ALA A 60 -7.73 0.43 -1.10
C ALA A 60 -8.79 -0.56 -0.63
N ALA A 61 -9.12 -0.53 0.66
CA ALA A 61 -10.10 -1.42 1.22
C ALA A 61 -11.53 -1.12 0.76
N THR A 62 -11.95 0.15 0.70
CA THR A 62 -13.24 0.52 0.13
C THR A 62 -13.32 0.10 -1.34
N SER A 63 -12.24 0.30 -2.11
CA SER A 63 -12.18 -0.11 -3.52
C SER A 63 -12.34 -1.63 -3.68
N ILE A 64 -11.76 -2.44 -2.79
CA ILE A 64 -11.95 -3.89 -2.79
C ILE A 64 -13.40 -4.24 -2.46
N ALA A 65 -13.98 -3.63 -1.43
CA ALA A 65 -15.37 -3.88 -1.05
C ALA A 65 -16.36 -3.54 -2.18
N GLU A 66 -16.09 -2.49 -2.96
CA GLU A 66 -16.93 -2.05 -4.07
C GLU A 66 -16.73 -2.86 -5.35
N THR A 67 -15.48 -3.21 -5.69
CA THR A 67 -15.14 -3.81 -6.99
C THR A 67 -14.95 -5.31 -6.96
N ASP A 68 -14.70 -5.89 -5.79
CA ASP A 68 -14.42 -7.32 -5.60
C ASP A 68 -14.94 -7.83 -4.23
N PRO A 69 -16.28 -7.84 -4.04
CA PRO A 69 -16.90 -8.18 -2.77
C PRO A 69 -16.63 -9.63 -2.32
N GLU A 70 -16.37 -10.55 -3.26
CA GLU A 70 -16.01 -11.94 -2.96
C GLU A 70 -14.69 -12.03 -2.16
N HIS A 71 -13.77 -11.07 -2.35
CA HIS A 71 -12.49 -11.01 -1.66
C HIS A 71 -12.46 -9.99 -0.51
N VAL A 72 -13.62 -9.48 -0.07
CA VAL A 72 -13.74 -8.48 1.01
C VAL A 72 -12.99 -8.87 2.30
N ASN A 73 -12.79 -10.16 2.55
CA ASN A 73 -12.08 -10.66 3.72
C ASN A 73 -10.61 -10.21 3.81
N ILE A 74 -9.96 -9.88 2.69
CA ILE A 74 -8.56 -9.40 2.68
C ILE A 74 -8.42 -7.98 3.27
N ILE A 75 -9.53 -7.24 3.35
CA ILE A 75 -9.58 -5.87 3.88
C ILE A 75 -9.10 -5.82 5.33
N ARG A 76 -9.43 -6.83 6.13
CA ARG A 76 -9.00 -6.93 7.53
C ARG A 76 -7.48 -6.80 7.66
N ASP A 77 -6.76 -7.53 6.81
CA ASP A 77 -5.30 -7.59 6.82
C ASP A 77 -4.69 -6.27 6.29
N ILE A 78 -5.38 -5.59 5.37
CA ILE A 78 -4.98 -4.28 4.83
C ILE A 78 -5.11 -3.17 5.89
N LEU A 79 -6.18 -3.19 6.68
CA LEU A 79 -6.38 -2.23 7.76
C LEU A 79 -5.56 -2.54 9.01
N GLY A 80 -5.14 -3.79 9.19
CA GLY A 80 -4.48 -4.24 10.42
C GLY A 80 -5.41 -4.26 11.62
N HIS A 81 -6.73 -4.41 11.40
CA HIS A 81 -7.66 -4.66 12.49
C HIS A 81 -7.65 -6.14 12.86
N ALA A 82 -7.53 -6.43 14.16
CA ALA A 82 -7.54 -7.80 14.67
C ALA A 82 -8.90 -8.52 14.45
N THR A 83 -10.00 -7.76 14.25
CA THR A 83 -11.35 -8.31 14.14
C THR A 83 -12.14 -7.71 12.97
N LEU A 84 -12.93 -8.57 12.30
CA LEU A 84 -13.84 -8.21 11.21
C LEU A 84 -14.89 -7.18 11.64
N ASP A 85 -15.26 -7.15 12.92
CA ASP A 85 -16.26 -6.25 13.48
C ASP A 85 -15.89 -4.76 13.34
N MET A 86 -14.60 -4.42 13.47
CA MET A 86 -14.08 -3.06 13.18
C MET A 86 -14.06 -2.74 11.69
N SER A 87 -13.97 -3.76 10.84
CA SER A 87 -14.01 -3.60 9.39
C SER A 87 -15.47 -3.37 8.95
N GLN A 88 -16.41 -4.23 9.35
CA GLN A 88 -17.81 -4.19 8.92
C GLN A 88 -18.50 -2.85 9.24
N LYS A 89 -18.21 -2.27 10.42
CA LYS A 89 -18.80 -0.99 10.87
C LYS A 89 -18.36 0.23 10.05
N HIS A 90 -17.28 0.12 9.28
CA HIS A 90 -16.74 1.19 8.45
C HIS A 90 -16.84 0.91 6.93
N TYR A 91 -17.00 -0.35 6.50
CA TYR A 91 -17.05 -0.71 5.07
C TYR A 91 -18.43 -0.67 4.44
N ASN A 92 -19.50 -0.84 5.21
CA ASN A 92 -20.84 -0.76 4.68
C ASN A 92 -21.33 0.70 4.56
N ARG A 93 -20.59 1.50 3.77
CA ARG A 93 -21.03 2.81 3.25
C ARG A 93 -21.29 2.78 1.74
N ALA A 94 -21.13 1.62 1.11
CA ALA A 94 -21.76 1.33 -0.17
C ALA A 94 -23.28 1.30 0.08
N ILE A 95 -23.89 2.48 0.10
CA ILE A 95 -25.35 2.60 0.02
C ILE A 95 -25.67 2.12 -1.39
N GLY A 96 -26.40 1.00 -1.48
CA GLY A 96 -26.82 0.45 -2.76
C GLY A 96 -27.44 1.54 -3.64
N LEU A 97 -26.94 1.63 -4.86
CA LEU A 97 -27.68 2.19 -5.99
C LEU A 97 -28.42 1.05 -6.68
#